data_AF-F8NIA4-F1
#
_entry.id   AF-F8NIA4-F1
#
_cell.length_a   1.000
_cell.length_b   1.000
_cell.length_c   1.000
_cell.angle_alpha   90.00
_cell.angle_beta   90.00
_cell.angle_gamma   90.00
#
_symmetry.space_group_name_H-M   'P 1'
#
loop_
_entity.id
_entity.type
_entity.pdbx_description
1 polymer ?
#
loop_
_entity_poly.entity_id
_entity_poly.type
_entity_poly.pdbx_seq_one_letter_code
_entity_poly.pdbx_strand_id
1 'polypeptide(L)'
;MSSYRDASEDGEKGIFNRRMTFCPYLRSNFDTDELIRHCPDCLRFFAISCSHYRDDREAGTVCHNLRLVFTDGACLGNGREDATAGLGVAIGFEGEDTSQWAIPVVTRWIRRAELLAALEGIRKISEVDGPFLACSGSNSPRGEHSDGTSPTGWIVVTDSEYVVRGMTEWFPVWKVCAPSILW
;
A
#
# COMPACT_ATOMS: atom_id res chain seq x y z
N MET A 1 -18.76 -12.49 3.16
CA MET A 1 -17.46 -13.17 3.07
C MET A 1 -17.11 -13.33 1.59
N SER A 2 -16.49 -12.32 0.99
CA SER A 2 -16.00 -12.41 -0.40
C SER A 2 -14.61 -13.03 -0.34
N SER A 3 -14.49 -14.29 -0.75
CA SER A 3 -13.22 -14.97 -0.85
C SER A 3 -12.48 -14.43 -2.06
N TYR A 4 -11.44 -13.62 -1.84
CA TYR A 4 -10.41 -13.33 -2.82
C TYR A 4 -9.71 -14.65 -3.17
N ARG A 5 -10.21 -15.33 -4.19
CA ARG A 5 -9.51 -16.40 -4.90
C ARG A 5 -9.07 -15.80 -6.22
N ASP A 6 -7.80 -15.43 -6.31
CA ASP A 6 -7.10 -15.31 -7.59
C ASP A 6 -5.62 -15.62 -7.35
N ALA A 7 -5.38 -16.93 -7.17
CA ALA A 7 -4.05 -17.50 -7.26
C ALA A 7 -3.96 -18.19 -8.62
N SER A 8 -2.92 -17.90 -9.41
CA SER A 8 -2.37 -18.98 -10.23
C SER A 8 -1.87 -20.04 -9.26
N GLU A 9 -2.16 -21.30 -9.55
CA GLU A 9 -1.89 -22.46 -8.68
C GLU A 9 -0.43 -22.55 -8.18
N ASP A 10 0.50 -21.82 -8.80
CA ASP A 10 1.93 -21.78 -8.48
C ASP A 10 2.39 -20.70 -7.48
N GLY A 11 1.51 -19.79 -7.02
CA GLY A 11 1.90 -18.74 -6.05
C GLY A 11 2.87 -17.67 -6.56
N GLU A 12 3.16 -17.64 -7.87
CA GLU A 12 4.20 -16.78 -8.47
C GLU A 12 3.77 -15.32 -8.75
N LYS A 13 2.49 -14.95 -8.58
CA LYS A 13 1.97 -13.60 -8.88
C LYS A 13 0.72 -13.26 -8.06
N GLY A 14 0.43 -11.97 -7.91
CA GLY A 14 -0.74 -11.46 -7.20
C GLY A 14 -0.45 -11.13 -5.73
N ILE A 15 -1.50 -11.05 -4.90
CA ILE A 15 -1.36 -10.80 -3.47
C ILE A 15 -1.53 -12.13 -2.72
N PHE A 16 -0.43 -12.67 -2.18
CA PHE A 16 -0.43 -13.89 -1.39
C PHE A 16 0.24 -13.67 -0.05
N ASN A 17 -0.38 -14.15 1.04
CA ASN A 17 0.16 -14.00 2.40
C ASN A 17 0.64 -12.57 2.72
N ARG A 18 -0.18 -11.58 2.36
CA ARG A 18 0.08 -10.13 2.52
C ARG A 18 1.27 -9.59 1.70
N ARG A 19 1.80 -10.36 0.76
CA ARG A 19 2.87 -9.94 -0.17
C ARG A 19 2.31 -9.79 -1.58
N MET A 20 2.57 -8.65 -2.21
CA MET A 20 2.27 -8.44 -3.62
C MET A 20 3.49 -8.81 -4.47
N THR A 21 3.26 -9.58 -5.53
CA THR A 21 4.27 -9.96 -6.51
C THR A 21 3.73 -9.69 -7.92
N PHE A 22 4.44 -8.87 -8.69
CA PHE A 22 4.15 -8.68 -10.12
C PHE A 22 4.27 -10.02 -10.87
N CYS A 23 3.47 -10.20 -11.92
CA CYS A 23 3.58 -11.42 -12.72
C CYS A 23 4.96 -11.51 -13.40
N PRO A 24 5.46 -12.73 -13.68
CA PRO A 24 6.79 -12.92 -14.28
C PRO A 24 6.99 -12.11 -15.57
N TYR A 25 5.96 -11.99 -16.40
CA TYR A 25 6.00 -11.20 -17.63
C TYR A 25 6.28 -9.72 -17.34
N LEU A 26 5.50 -9.10 -16.44
CA LEU A 26 5.69 -7.70 -16.07
C LEU A 26 7.08 -7.46 -15.47
N ARG A 27 7.50 -8.32 -14.54
CA ARG A 27 8.82 -8.22 -13.90
C ARG A 27 9.99 -8.35 -14.87
N SER A 28 9.82 -9.09 -15.97
CA SER A 28 10.91 -9.37 -16.91
C SER A 28 10.98 -8.38 -18.08
N ASN A 29 9.92 -7.60 -18.32
CA ASN A 29 9.80 -6.76 -19.51
C ASN A 29 9.62 -5.27 -19.22
N PHE A 30 9.45 -4.88 -17.94
CA PHE A 30 9.22 -3.50 -17.55
C PHE A 30 10.11 -3.12 -16.37
N ASP A 31 10.58 -1.88 -16.39
CA ASP A 31 11.32 -1.30 -15.28
C ASP A 31 10.37 -0.84 -14.16
N THR A 32 10.93 -0.58 -12.97
CA THR A 32 10.13 -0.29 -11.77
C THR A 32 9.28 0.98 -11.92
N ASP A 33 9.80 2.00 -12.61
CA ASP A 33 9.11 3.26 -12.93
C ASP A 33 8.01 3.12 -14.00
N GLU A 34 8.04 2.05 -14.79
CA GLU A 34 6.95 1.66 -15.68
C GLU A 34 5.87 0.87 -14.93
N LEU A 35 6.29 0.06 -13.94
CA LEU A 35 5.40 -0.75 -13.11
C LEU A 35 4.64 0.07 -12.05
N ILE A 36 5.22 1.18 -11.61
CA ILE A 36 4.69 2.08 -10.58
C ILE A 36 4.40 3.42 -11.24
N ARG A 37 3.12 3.79 -11.33
CA ARG A 37 2.70 5.04 -11.99
C ARG A 37 1.81 5.87 -11.06
N HIS A 38 1.55 7.10 -11.48
CA HIS A 38 0.50 7.93 -10.88
C HIS A 38 -0.59 8.20 -11.90
N CYS A 39 -1.81 8.42 -11.42
CA CYS A 39 -2.92 8.85 -12.28
C CYS A 39 -2.86 10.37 -12.43
N PRO A 40 -2.93 10.92 -13.66
CA PRO A 40 -2.88 12.36 -13.86
C PRO A 40 -4.10 13.09 -13.28
N ASP A 41 -5.23 12.40 -13.13
CA ASP A 41 -6.50 13.00 -12.72
C ASP A 41 -6.69 13.00 -11.19
N CYS A 42 -6.41 11.88 -10.53
CA CYS A 42 -6.54 11.77 -9.06
C CYS A 42 -5.20 11.89 -8.31
N LEU A 43 -4.09 11.97 -9.05
CA LEU A 43 -2.72 12.09 -8.55
C LEU A 43 -2.23 10.92 -7.67
N ARG A 44 -2.98 9.83 -7.53
CA ARG A 44 -2.59 8.68 -6.68
C ARG A 44 -1.61 7.74 -7.35
N PHE A 45 -0.71 7.19 -6.53
CA PHE A 45 0.20 6.12 -6.96
C PHE A 45 -0.53 4.79 -7.07
N PHE A 46 -0.20 4.02 -8.11
CA PHE A 46 -0.72 2.68 -8.33
C PHE A 46 0.33 1.78 -8.99
N ALA A 47 0.21 0.47 -8.74
CA ALA A 47 0.96 -0.55 -9.46
C ALA A 47 0.16 -1.03 -10.67
N ILE A 48 0.81 -1.22 -11.81
CA ILE A 48 0.16 -1.82 -12.98
C ILE A 48 -0.17 -3.28 -12.71
N SER A 49 -1.39 -3.69 -13.02
CA SER A 49 -1.80 -5.10 -12.96
C SER A 49 -1.80 -5.67 -14.37
N CYS A 50 -1.19 -6.84 -14.56
CA CYS A 50 -1.22 -7.52 -15.84
C CYS A 50 -2.66 -7.95 -16.18
N SER A 51 -3.14 -7.58 -17.37
CA SER A 51 -4.50 -7.91 -17.85
C SER A 51 -4.69 -9.37 -18.25
N HIS A 52 -3.77 -10.29 -17.95
CA HIS A 52 -3.91 -11.72 -18.26
C HIS A 52 -5.18 -12.39 -17.69
N TYR A 53 -5.91 -11.74 -16.79
CA TYR A 53 -7.15 -12.24 -16.18
C TYR A 53 -8.40 -11.42 -16.53
N ARG A 54 -8.21 -10.32 -17.27
CA ARG A 54 -9.28 -9.43 -17.71
C ARG A 54 -9.35 -9.56 -19.22
N ASP A 55 -10.28 -10.37 -19.71
CA ASP A 55 -10.62 -10.47 -21.14
C ASP A 55 -11.35 -9.21 -21.63
N ASP A 56 -10.90 -8.05 -21.13
CA ASP A 56 -11.54 -6.76 -21.24
C ASP A 56 -10.67 -5.97 -22.22
N ARG A 57 -10.59 -6.44 -23.47
CA ARG A 57 -9.90 -5.74 -24.58
C ARG A 57 -10.54 -4.38 -24.92
N GLU A 58 -11.56 -3.96 -24.17
CA GLU A 58 -12.28 -2.69 -24.28
C GLU A 58 -12.34 -1.87 -22.96
N ALA A 59 -11.60 -2.21 -21.91
CA ALA A 59 -11.63 -1.45 -20.65
C ALA A 59 -10.78 -0.17 -20.70
N GLY A 60 -11.34 0.88 -21.30
CA GLY A 60 -10.73 2.19 -21.53
C GLY A 60 -10.32 3.03 -20.32
N THR A 61 -10.10 2.47 -19.12
CA THR A 61 -9.49 3.21 -18.00
C THR A 61 -8.88 2.25 -16.98
N VAL A 62 -7.59 1.97 -17.09
CA VAL A 62 -6.81 1.25 -16.06
C VAL A 62 -6.69 2.17 -14.83
N CYS A 63 -7.68 2.19 -13.95
CA CYS A 63 -7.67 3.14 -12.82
C CYS A 63 -7.68 2.41 -11.46
N HIS A 64 -6.52 2.43 -10.80
CA HIS A 64 -6.31 2.23 -9.35
C HIS A 64 -6.65 0.89 -8.70
N ASN A 65 -6.65 -0.23 -9.43
CA ASN A 65 -6.86 -1.55 -8.83
C ASN A 65 -5.92 -1.81 -7.64
N LEU A 66 -4.63 -1.51 -7.80
CA LEU A 66 -3.61 -1.67 -6.77
C LEU A 66 -3.05 -0.31 -6.38
N ARG A 67 -3.63 0.34 -5.38
CA ARG A 67 -3.14 1.64 -4.89
C ARG A 67 -1.91 1.45 -4.00
N LEU A 68 -0.97 2.37 -4.12
CA LEU A 68 0.29 2.32 -3.39
C LEU A 68 0.34 3.40 -2.31
N VAL A 69 0.91 3.03 -1.16
CA VAL A 69 1.40 3.98 -0.16
C VAL A 69 2.87 3.69 0.09
N PHE A 70 3.72 4.67 -0.16
CA PHE A 70 5.13 4.61 0.18
C PHE A 70 5.30 5.06 1.62
N THR A 71 6.09 4.30 2.38
CA THR A 71 6.37 4.60 3.79
C THR A 71 7.83 4.38 4.09
N ASP A 72 8.41 5.30 4.85
CA ASP A 72 9.79 5.22 5.35
C ASP A 72 9.83 5.71 6.81
N GLY A 73 10.64 5.05 7.64
CA GLY A 73 10.88 5.47 9.02
C GLY A 73 12.35 5.78 9.24
N ALA A 74 12.68 7.04 9.53
CA ALA A 74 14.04 7.46 9.81
C ALA A 74 14.27 7.69 11.32
N CYS A 75 15.48 7.42 11.81
CA CYS A 75 15.88 7.69 13.19
C CYS A 75 17.34 8.15 13.25
N LEU A 76 17.56 9.44 13.50
CA LEU A 76 18.87 10.03 13.73
C LEU A 76 19.33 9.67 15.15
N GLY A 77 20.56 9.19 15.30
CA GLY A 77 21.08 8.76 16.61
C GLY A 77 20.46 7.47 17.13
N ASN A 78 19.99 6.58 16.25
CA ASN A 78 19.33 5.32 16.59
C ASN A 78 19.93 4.59 17.82
N GLY A 79 19.09 4.35 18.81
CA GLY A 79 19.42 3.68 20.07
C GLY A 79 19.95 4.61 21.19
N ARG A 80 20.19 5.89 20.91
CA ARG A 80 20.65 6.88 21.89
C ARG A 80 19.50 7.59 22.58
N GLU A 81 19.81 8.29 23.68
CA GLU A 81 18.82 9.03 24.48
C GLU A 81 18.30 10.28 23.77
N ASP A 82 19.15 10.91 22.96
CA ASP A 82 18.87 12.10 22.15
C ASP A 82 18.36 11.78 20.74
N ALA A 83 18.04 10.50 20.49
CA ALA A 83 17.60 10.06 19.18
C ALA A 83 16.29 10.75 18.76
N THR A 84 16.24 11.21 17.51
CA THR A 84 15.06 11.82 16.90
C THR A 84 14.61 10.97 15.73
N ALA A 85 13.30 10.75 15.62
CA ALA A 85 12.73 9.92 14.57
C ALA A 85 11.59 10.63 13.85
N GLY A 86 11.41 10.24 12.59
CA GLY A 86 10.37 10.76 11.73
C GLY A 86 9.84 9.67 10.81
N LEU A 87 8.63 9.90 10.30
CA LEU A 87 7.96 9.04 9.34
C LEU A 87 7.78 9.83 8.04
N GLY A 88 8.09 9.20 6.91
CA GLY A 88 7.67 9.62 5.58
C GLY A 88 6.49 8.78 5.12
N VAL A 89 5.46 9.44 4.59
CA VAL A 89 4.31 8.78 3.95
C VAL A 89 4.00 9.49 2.64
N ALA A 90 3.81 8.76 1.55
CA ALA A 90 3.36 9.30 0.27
C ALA A 90 2.34 8.38 -0.42
N ILE A 91 1.16 8.91 -0.74
CA ILE A 91 0.08 8.17 -1.42
C ILE A 91 -0.20 8.67 -2.84
N GLY A 92 0.40 9.80 -3.20
CA GLY A 92 0.21 10.44 -4.50
C GLY A 92 1.24 11.53 -4.77
N PHE A 93 1.18 12.04 -5.99
CA PHE A 93 1.96 13.18 -6.43
C PHE A 93 1.50 14.47 -5.73
N GLU A 94 2.37 15.47 -5.71
CA GLU A 94 2.08 16.75 -5.08
C GLU A 94 1.02 17.52 -5.87
N GLY A 95 0.00 18.03 -5.18
CA GLY A 95 -1.13 18.81 -5.71
C GLY A 95 -1.68 19.75 -4.62
N GLU A 96 -2.82 20.42 -4.88
CA GLU A 96 -3.39 21.44 -3.96
C GLU A 96 -3.72 20.92 -2.53
N ASP A 97 -3.90 19.60 -2.35
CA ASP A 97 -4.01 18.95 -1.04
C ASP A 97 -2.88 17.91 -0.87
N THR A 98 -2.00 18.15 0.10
CA THR A 98 -0.74 17.41 0.30
C THR A 98 -0.97 15.90 0.47
N SER A 99 -0.56 15.10 -0.53
CA SER A 99 -0.57 13.62 -0.51
C SER A 99 0.74 13.00 0.00
N GLN A 100 1.57 13.81 0.64
CA GLN A 100 2.89 13.49 1.14
C GLN A 100 3.06 14.13 2.52
N TRP A 101 3.58 13.37 3.49
CA TRP A 101 3.69 13.80 4.88
C TRP A 101 5.05 13.45 5.47
N ALA A 102 5.58 14.39 6.25
CA ALA A 102 6.72 14.20 7.13
C ALA A 102 6.23 14.38 8.58
N ILE A 103 6.27 13.31 9.37
CA ILE A 103 5.62 13.25 10.69
C ILE A 103 6.67 12.95 11.76
N PRO A 104 6.95 13.87 12.71
CA PRO A 104 7.87 13.58 13.81
C PRO A 104 7.25 12.57 14.78
N VAL A 105 8.07 11.66 15.31
CA VAL A 105 7.62 10.65 16.27
C VAL A 105 8.58 10.49 17.44
N VAL A 106 8.01 10.18 18.60
CA VAL A 106 8.78 9.90 19.82
C VAL A 106 9.14 8.41 19.86
N THR A 107 10.23 8.07 19.18
CA THR A 107 10.89 6.76 19.29
C THR A 107 12.39 6.92 19.10
N ARG A 108 13.17 6.11 19.82
CA ARG A 108 14.64 6.06 19.65
C ARG A 108 15.11 4.94 18.73
N TRP A 109 14.19 4.15 18.18
CA TRP A 109 14.51 2.92 17.46
C TRP A 109 14.01 2.98 16.02
N ILE A 110 14.91 2.78 15.07
CA ILE A 110 14.61 2.74 13.63
C ILE A 110 13.49 1.75 13.30
N ARG A 111 13.55 0.53 13.84
CA ARG A 111 12.52 -0.51 13.60
C ARG A 111 11.12 -0.11 14.05
N ARG A 112 11.02 0.76 15.08
CA ARG A 112 9.73 1.30 15.52
C ARG A 112 9.27 2.43 14.60
N ALA A 113 10.18 3.28 14.13
CA ALA A 113 9.86 4.32 13.16
C ALA A 113 9.29 3.68 11.87
N GLU A 114 9.95 2.66 11.33
CA GLU A 114 9.50 1.93 10.14
C GLU A 114 8.10 1.32 10.29
N LEU A 115 7.84 0.64 11.42
CA LEU A 115 6.53 0.05 11.68
C LEU A 115 5.45 1.12 11.88
N LEU A 116 5.79 2.24 12.52
CA LEU A 116 4.89 3.37 12.68
C LEU A 116 4.61 4.06 11.33
N ALA A 117 5.59 4.15 10.44
CA ALA A 117 5.42 4.70 9.10
C ALA A 117 4.43 3.86 8.29
N ALA A 118 4.58 2.53 8.30
CA ALA A 118 3.63 1.61 7.67
C ALA A 118 2.20 1.76 8.24
N LEU A 119 2.07 1.86 9.56
CA LEU A 119 0.78 2.08 10.22
C LEU A 119 0.15 3.43 9.85
N GLU A 120 0.95 4.48 9.85
CA GLU A 120 0.51 5.83 9.53
C GLU A 120 0.13 5.96 8.06
N GLY A 121 0.84 5.28 7.16
CA GLY A 121 0.45 5.17 5.75
C GLY A 121 -0.96 4.62 5.56
N ILE A 122 -1.31 3.56 6.31
CA ILE A 122 -2.68 2.99 6.28
C ILE A 122 -3.70 4.00 6.85
N ARG A 123 -3.36 4.75 7.89
CA ARG A 123 -4.24 5.80 8.44
C ARG A 123 -4.46 6.93 7.44
N LYS A 124 -3.41 7.42 6.79
CA LYS A 124 -3.52 8.46 5.75
C LYS A 124 -4.39 8.01 4.60
N ILE A 125 -4.26 6.76 4.15
CA ILE A 125 -5.21 6.18 3.20
C ILE A 125 -6.65 6.28 3.72
N SER A 126 -6.91 5.83 4.96
CA SER A 126 -8.26 5.86 5.52
C SER A 126 -8.81 7.27 5.74
N GLU A 127 -7.97 8.24 6.05
CA GLU A 127 -8.36 9.65 6.23
C GLU A 127 -8.77 10.27 4.89
N VAL A 128 -7.97 10.06 3.85
CA VAL A 128 -8.19 10.70 2.55
C VAL A 128 -9.26 9.96 1.73
N ASP A 129 -9.35 8.63 1.87
CA ASP A 129 -10.27 7.81 1.06
C ASP A 129 -11.50 7.31 1.83
N GLY A 130 -11.50 7.38 3.16
CA GLY A 130 -12.66 7.04 3.99
C GLY A 130 -13.93 7.82 3.65
N PRO A 131 -13.85 9.14 3.40
CA PRO A 131 -14.99 9.93 2.93
C PRO A 131 -15.48 9.54 1.53
N PHE A 132 -14.62 8.95 0.69
CA PHE A 132 -14.95 8.53 -0.67
C PHE A 132 -15.58 7.12 -0.71
N LEU A 133 -15.15 6.21 0.15
CA LEU A 133 -15.73 4.85 0.25
C LEU A 133 -17.09 4.81 0.95
N ALA A 134 -17.41 5.81 1.78
CA ALA A 134 -18.72 5.95 2.43
C ALA A 134 -19.79 6.55 1.50
N CYS A 135 -19.37 7.21 0.42
CA CYS A 135 -20.20 7.95 -0.51
C CYS A 135 -20.26 7.27 -1.88
N SER A 136 -20.44 5.95 -1.94
CA SER A 136 -20.61 5.18 -3.20
C SER A 136 -21.95 5.48 -3.92
N GLY A 137 -22.42 6.73 -3.90
CA GLY A 137 -23.72 7.12 -4.45
C GLY A 137 -23.91 8.59 -4.82
N SER A 138 -22.90 9.47 -4.77
CA SER A 138 -23.13 10.86 -5.20
C SER A 138 -21.87 11.62 -5.59
N ASN A 139 -21.79 11.96 -6.88
CA ASN A 139 -21.13 13.11 -7.50
C ASN A 139 -20.12 13.85 -6.62
N SER A 140 -18.92 13.29 -6.48
CA SER A 140 -17.80 14.02 -5.90
C SER A 140 -17.19 14.96 -6.95
N PRO A 141 -16.77 16.20 -6.59
CA PRO A 141 -16.26 17.19 -7.55
C PRO A 141 -14.84 16.88 -8.06
N ARG A 142 -14.17 15.87 -7.47
CA ARG A 142 -12.90 15.35 -7.97
C ARG A 142 -13.21 14.17 -8.87
N GLY A 143 -13.04 14.38 -10.18
CA GLY A 143 -13.38 13.46 -11.25
C GLY A 143 -13.30 11.99 -10.85
N GLU A 144 -14.48 11.40 -10.69
CA GLU A 144 -14.68 9.97 -10.57
C GLU A 144 -14.17 9.28 -11.85
N HIS A 145 -12.90 8.85 -11.86
CA HIS A 145 -12.51 7.68 -12.63
C HIS A 145 -12.95 6.43 -11.85
N SER A 146 -14.22 6.39 -11.47
CA SER A 146 -14.84 5.23 -10.85
C SER A 146 -15.62 4.52 -11.95
N ASP A 147 -15.06 3.43 -12.46
CA ASP A 147 -15.86 2.40 -13.12
C ASP A 147 -16.74 1.65 -12.09
N GLY A 148 -17.28 2.36 -11.08
CA GLY A 148 -17.96 1.80 -9.91
C GLY A 148 -17.14 0.79 -9.09
N THR A 149 -15.86 0.57 -9.42
CA THR A 149 -15.07 -0.52 -8.87
C THR A 149 -14.14 0.00 -7.78
N SER A 150 -14.42 -0.36 -6.52
CA SER A 150 -13.52 -0.11 -5.39
C SER A 150 -12.12 -0.67 -5.66
N PRO A 151 -11.05 -0.08 -5.09
CA PRO A 151 -9.69 -0.61 -5.23
C PRO A 151 -9.67 -2.10 -4.85
N THR A 152 -9.06 -2.93 -5.69
CA THR A 152 -8.93 -4.36 -5.40
C THR A 152 -7.91 -4.62 -4.29
N GLY A 153 -6.97 -3.69 -4.06
CA GLY A 153 -6.08 -3.74 -2.90
C GLY A 153 -5.29 -2.47 -2.63
N TRP A 154 -4.85 -2.35 -1.37
CA TRP A 154 -3.88 -1.36 -0.90
C TRP A 154 -2.54 -2.03 -0.64
N ILE A 155 -1.48 -1.52 -1.26
CA ILE A 155 -0.12 -2.05 -1.10
C ILE A 155 0.72 -1.02 -0.36
N VAL A 156 1.24 -1.44 0.80
CA VAL A 156 2.26 -0.66 1.52
C VAL A 156 3.62 -0.99 0.91
N VAL A 157 4.30 0.04 0.41
CA VAL A 157 5.62 -0.03 -0.20
C VAL A 157 6.63 0.54 0.79
N THR A 158 7.57 -0.29 1.23
CA THR A 158 8.62 0.06 2.19
C THR A 158 9.87 -0.73 1.85
N ASP A 159 11.04 -0.14 2.11
CA ASP A 159 12.35 -0.79 2.01
C ASP A 159 12.74 -1.55 3.30
N SER A 160 11.95 -1.41 4.37
CA SER A 160 12.19 -2.09 5.63
C SER A 160 11.89 -3.59 5.57
N GLU A 161 12.93 -4.42 5.41
CA GLU A 161 12.81 -5.89 5.49
C GLU A 161 12.14 -6.33 6.81
N TYR A 162 12.37 -5.59 7.90
CA TYR A 162 11.74 -5.84 9.20
C TYR A 162 10.21 -5.73 9.13
N VAL A 163 9.68 -4.72 8.43
CA VAL A 163 8.23 -4.56 8.24
C VAL A 163 7.71 -5.63 7.28
N VAL A 164 8.37 -5.85 6.14
CA VAL A 164 7.95 -6.83 5.13
C VAL A 164 7.86 -8.22 5.76
N ARG A 165 8.95 -8.73 6.32
CA ARG A 165 8.97 -10.07 6.93
C ARG A 165 8.14 -10.15 8.20
N GLY A 166 8.09 -9.07 8.97
CA GLY A 166 7.19 -8.96 10.12
C GLY A 166 5.75 -9.24 9.73
N MET A 167 5.28 -8.66 8.63
CA MET A 167 3.89 -8.80 8.18
C MET A 167 3.61 -10.07 7.38
N THR A 168 4.58 -10.58 6.62
CA THR A 168 4.38 -11.71 5.70
C THR A 168 4.84 -13.05 6.28
N GLU A 169 5.84 -13.07 7.16
CA GLU A 169 6.43 -14.32 7.69
C GLU A 169 6.18 -14.49 9.19
N TRP A 170 6.52 -13.49 10.00
CA TRP A 170 6.57 -13.66 11.45
C TRP A 170 5.20 -13.52 12.10
N PHE A 171 4.42 -12.49 11.73
CA PHE A 171 3.12 -12.24 12.33
C PHE A 171 2.12 -13.40 12.15
N PRO A 172 2.02 -14.06 10.98
CA PRO A 172 1.19 -15.26 10.83
C PRO A 172 1.55 -16.35 11.85
N VAL A 173 2.85 -16.60 12.05
CA VAL A 173 3.35 -17.59 13.02
C VAL A 173 3.03 -17.16 14.45
N TRP A 174 3.28 -15.89 14.80
CA TRP A 174 3.00 -15.37 16.14
C TRP A 174 1.53 -15.50 16.54
N LYS A 175 0.59 -15.32 15.60
CA LYS A 175 -0.84 -15.52 15.88
C LYS A 175 -1.20 -16.96 16.23
N VAL A 176 -0.48 -17.93 15.66
CA VAL A 176 -0.70 -19.36 15.95
C VAL A 176 0.01 -19.77 17.24
N CYS A 177 1.19 -19.21 17.48
CA CYS A 177 2.04 -19.52 18.64
C CYS A 177 1.71 -18.71 19.90
N ALA A 178 0.85 -17.70 19.83
CA ALA A 178 0.29 -17.03 20.99
C ALA A 178 -0.92 -17.85 21.47
N PRO A 179 -0.79 -18.75 22.47
CA PRO A 179 -1.97 -19.29 23.14
C PRO A 179 -2.77 -18.10 23.66
N SER A 180 -4.08 -18.15 23.51
CA SER A 180 -5.04 -17.12 23.94
C SER A 180 -4.64 -16.51 25.29
N ILE A 181 -3.92 -15.39 25.25
CA ILE A 181 -3.80 -14.53 26.42
C ILE A 181 -5.17 -13.88 26.51
N LEU A 182 -6.02 -14.51 27.33
CA LEU A 182 -7.24 -13.93 27.84
C LEU A 182 -6.87 -12.59 28.45
N TRP A 183 -7.32 -11.50 27.81
CA TRP A 183 -7.44 -10.19 28.44
C TRP A 183 -8.53 -10.26 29.50
#